data_AF-A0A317STR4-F1
#
_entry.id   AF-A0A317STR4-F1
#
_cell.length_a   1.000
_cell.length_b   1.000
_cell.length_c   1.000
_cell.angle_alpha   90.00
_cell.angle_beta   90.00
_cell.angle_gamma   90.00
#
_symmetry.space_group_name_H-M   'P 1'
#
loop_
_entity.id
_entity.type
_entity.pdbx_description
1 polymer ?
#
loop_
_entity_poly.entity_id
_entity_poly.type
_entity_poly.pdbx_seq_one_letter_code
_entity_poly.pdbx_strand_id
1 'polypeptide(L)'
;VSDTTVWKALRSRGIKAYKELFKFILKNENKVIRVKYCIDRKHWGMEEWKNYRFTNEMSIEVGGLFGLNLVWRNESEKWHDGCVGCMKKQREGESMAVGQHLWLMEDGAAAHWACNTQRVQEEYGISKFQWPPCSPDLNLIENVWNILKDMLNKRSPRPTTLLDMRKAIQK
;
A
#
# COMPACT_ATOMS: atom_id res chain seq x y z
N VAL A 1 -0.09 -33.17 21.00
CA VAL A 1 1.22 -32.61 20.57
C VAL A 1 1.23 -31.14 20.97
N SER A 2 2.27 -30.64 21.65
CA SER A 2 2.34 -29.21 22.02
C SER A 2 2.78 -28.34 20.85
N ASP A 3 2.37 -27.07 20.84
CA ASP A 3 2.82 -26.09 19.85
C ASP A 3 4.34 -26.11 19.71
N THR A 4 5.06 -26.06 20.83
CA THR A 4 6.54 -26.08 20.88
C THR A 4 7.14 -27.27 20.14
N THR A 5 6.47 -28.43 20.16
CA THR A 5 6.89 -29.62 19.42
C THR A 5 6.71 -29.42 17.91
N VAL A 6 5.62 -28.80 17.48
CA VAL A 6 5.37 -28.42 16.08
C VAL A 6 6.39 -27.38 15.60
N TRP A 7 6.65 -26.31 16.35
CA TRP A 7 7.63 -25.27 15.99
C TRP A 7 9.04 -25.85 15.81
N LYS A 8 9.46 -26.76 16.69
CA LYS A 8 10.77 -27.44 16.58
C LYS A 8 10.86 -28.33 15.34
N ALA A 9 9.80 -29.09 15.05
CA ALA A 9 9.73 -29.97 13.89
C ALA A 9 9.68 -29.23 12.55
N LEU A 10 9.10 -28.01 12.52
CA LEU A 10 9.11 -27.13 11.36
C LEU A 10 10.50 -26.52 11.14
N ARG A 11 11.12 -26.00 12.21
CA ARG A 11 12.47 -25.42 12.14
C ARG A 11 13.52 -26.43 11.74
N SER A 12 13.44 -27.68 12.22
CA SER A 12 14.37 -28.75 11.82
C SER A 12 14.27 -29.10 10.33
N ARG A 13 13.14 -28.78 9.69
CA ARG A 13 12.91 -28.91 8.25
C ARG A 13 13.22 -27.64 7.46
N GLY A 14 13.76 -26.59 8.11
CA GLY A 14 14.05 -25.31 7.48
C GLY A 14 12.84 -24.38 7.30
N ILE A 15 11.65 -24.80 7.74
CA ILE A 15 10.42 -24.04 7.58
C ILE A 15 10.33 -22.99 8.69
N LYS A 16 10.18 -21.73 8.31
CA LYS A 16 10.05 -20.59 9.24
C LYS A 16 8.82 -19.78 8.89
N ALA A 17 8.33 -19.02 9.87
CA ALA A 17 7.27 -18.05 9.65
C ALA A 17 7.86 -16.80 8.98
N TYR A 18 7.34 -16.44 7.81
CA TYR A 18 7.72 -15.24 7.07
C TYR A 18 6.52 -14.33 6.92
N LYS A 19 6.76 -13.02 6.84
CA LYS A 19 5.74 -12.05 6.40
C LYS A 19 5.27 -12.42 5.00
N GLU A 20 3.97 -12.61 4.83
CA GLU A 20 3.34 -12.76 3.51
C GLU A 20 3.76 -11.59 2.63
N LEU A 21 4.25 -11.91 1.43
CA LEU A 21 4.58 -10.92 0.44
C LEU A 21 3.40 -10.82 -0.50
N PHE A 22 2.77 -9.65 -0.56
CA PHE A 22 1.73 -9.38 -1.53
C PHE A 22 2.37 -9.12 -2.89
N LYS A 23 1.86 -9.78 -3.94
CA LYS A 23 2.27 -9.55 -5.32
C LYS A 23 1.08 -9.10 -6.13
N PHE A 24 1.25 -7.99 -6.83
CA PHE A 24 0.25 -7.53 -7.79
C PHE A 24 0.32 -8.41 -9.04
N ILE A 25 -0.82 -8.85 -9.53
CA ILE A 25 -0.90 -9.55 -10.81
C ILE A 25 -0.78 -8.48 -11.90
N LEU A 26 0.39 -8.40 -12.53
CA LEU A 26 0.68 -7.44 -13.59
C LEU A 26 0.56 -8.08 -14.96
N LYS A 27 -0.24 -7.47 -15.82
CA LYS A 27 -0.23 -7.74 -17.26
C LYS A 27 1.13 -7.38 -17.86
N ASN A 28 1.49 -7.99 -18.98
CA ASN A 28 2.80 -7.78 -19.59
C ASN A 28 3.00 -6.33 -20.05
N GLU A 29 1.94 -5.68 -20.54
CA GLU A 29 1.97 -4.27 -20.94
C GLU A 29 2.28 -3.37 -19.73
N ASN A 30 1.63 -3.64 -18.59
CA ASN A 30 1.84 -2.88 -17.36
C ASN A 30 3.28 -3.02 -16.83
N LYS A 31 3.92 -4.18 -17.02
CA LYS A 31 5.33 -4.38 -16.64
C LYS A 31 6.26 -3.46 -17.44
N VAL A 32 6.03 -3.30 -18.73
CA VAL A 32 6.84 -2.41 -19.59
C VAL A 32 6.70 -0.95 -19.14
N ILE A 33 5.46 -0.50 -18.91
CA ILE A 33 5.18 0.85 -18.42
C ILE A 33 5.88 1.10 -17.08
N ARG A 34 5.79 0.13 -16.15
CA ARG A 34 6.45 0.19 -14.85
C ARG A 34 7.98 0.26 -14.94
N VAL A 35 8.59 -0.56 -15.80
CA VAL A 35 10.05 -0.56 -15.95
C VAL A 35 10.52 0.79 -16.50
N LYS A 36 9.86 1.32 -17.53
CA LYS A 36 10.16 2.65 -18.06
C LYS A 36 10.03 3.72 -16.98
N TYR A 37 8.94 3.70 -16.22
CA TYR A 37 8.71 4.62 -15.12
C TYR A 37 9.87 4.66 -14.12
N CYS A 38 10.36 3.49 -13.69
CA CYS A 38 11.45 3.36 -12.74
C CYS A 38 12.80 3.79 -13.33
N ILE A 39 13.06 3.49 -14.60
CA ILE A 39 14.30 3.87 -15.29
C ILE A 39 14.39 5.40 -15.39
N ASP A 40 13.32 6.06 -15.84
CA ASP A 40 13.27 7.51 -16.03
C ASP A 40 13.55 8.29 -14.72
N ARG A 41 13.33 7.65 -13.56
CA ARG A 41 13.42 8.27 -12.23
C ARG A 41 14.50 7.65 -11.35
N LYS A 42 15.31 6.75 -11.91
CA LYS A 42 16.37 6.03 -11.18
C LYS A 42 17.35 6.97 -10.49
N HIS A 43 17.57 8.15 -11.06
CA HIS A 43 18.55 9.13 -10.60
C HIS A 43 17.95 10.30 -9.82
N TRP A 44 16.63 10.30 -9.58
CA TRP A 44 15.99 11.38 -8.85
C TRP A 44 16.38 11.37 -7.38
N GLY A 45 16.68 12.56 -6.86
CA GLY A 45 16.95 12.81 -5.46
C GLY A 45 15.75 13.45 -4.74
N MET A 46 16.00 13.90 -3.51
CA MET A 46 14.98 14.52 -2.67
C MET A 46 14.39 15.80 -3.29
N GLU A 47 15.21 16.54 -4.04
CA GLU A 47 14.81 17.81 -4.66
C GLU A 47 13.77 17.65 -5.77
N GLU A 48 13.85 16.54 -6.51
CA GLU A 48 12.82 16.17 -7.47
C GLU A 48 11.60 15.60 -6.75
N TRP A 49 11.81 14.65 -5.82
CA TRP A 49 10.73 13.95 -5.14
C TRP A 49 9.87 14.85 -4.24
N LYS A 50 10.42 15.93 -3.66
CA LYS A 50 9.64 16.85 -2.79
C LYS A 50 8.52 17.60 -3.53
N ASN A 51 8.60 17.67 -4.86
CA ASN A 51 7.58 18.30 -5.70
C ASN A 51 6.38 17.37 -5.98
N TYR A 52 6.47 16.10 -5.55
CA TYR A 52 5.42 15.11 -5.68
C TYR A 52 4.59 15.01 -4.41
N ARG A 53 3.28 14.88 -4.56
CA ARG A 53 2.36 14.56 -3.47
C ARG A 53 1.75 13.19 -3.70
N PHE A 54 2.12 12.27 -2.83
CA PHE A 54 1.60 10.90 -2.80
C PHE A 54 0.27 10.90 -2.04
N THR A 55 -0.82 10.50 -2.70
CA THR A 55 -2.14 10.33 -2.08
C THR A 55 -2.68 8.93 -2.38
N ASN A 56 -3.60 8.46 -1.53
CA ASN A 56 -4.33 7.20 -1.68
C ASN A 56 -5.38 7.09 -0.57
N GLU A 57 -6.38 6.26 -0.79
CA GLU A 57 -7.35 5.84 0.21
C GLU A 57 -6.96 4.49 0.85
N MET A 58 -7.07 4.44 2.17
CA MET A 58 -6.97 3.20 2.93
C MET A 58 -8.21 3.01 3.81
N SER A 59 -8.58 1.75 4.05
CA SER A 59 -9.61 1.36 5.01
C SER A 59 -8.96 0.73 6.24
N ILE A 60 -9.55 1.00 7.41
CA ILE A 60 -9.11 0.49 8.72
C ILE A 60 -10.38 -0.02 9.44
N GLU A 61 -10.40 -1.29 9.83
CA GLU A 61 -11.54 -1.94 10.46
C GLU A 61 -11.49 -1.86 11.99
N VAL A 62 -12.54 -1.34 12.62
CA VAL A 62 -12.60 -1.24 14.09
C VAL A 62 -12.58 -2.64 14.72
N GLY A 63 -11.67 -2.85 15.68
CA GLY A 63 -11.48 -4.17 16.30
C GLY A 63 -10.73 -5.19 15.42
N GLY A 64 -10.39 -4.83 14.18
CA GLY A 64 -9.58 -5.65 13.30
C GLY A 64 -8.18 -5.85 13.84
N LEU A 65 -7.62 -7.05 13.62
CA LEU A 65 -6.19 -7.28 13.73
C LEU A 65 -5.56 -6.76 12.44
N PHE A 66 -4.74 -5.71 12.54
CA PHE A 66 -3.96 -5.29 11.39
C PHE A 66 -2.66 -6.11 11.40
N GLY A 67 -2.24 -6.58 10.24
CA GLY A 67 -0.86 -7.01 10.07
C GLY A 67 -0.57 -8.51 10.11
N LEU A 68 0.55 -8.78 9.44
CA LEU A 68 1.31 -10.02 9.33
C LEU A 68 0.46 -11.29 9.26
N ASN A 69 -0.18 -11.50 8.12
CA ASN A 69 -0.33 -12.88 7.64
C ASN A 69 1.08 -13.47 7.56
N LEU A 70 1.36 -14.41 8.46
CA LEU A 70 2.60 -15.16 8.43
C LEU A 70 2.36 -16.41 7.62
N VAL A 71 3.14 -16.57 6.55
CA VAL A 71 3.18 -17.81 5.80
C VAL A 71 4.35 -18.63 6.30
N TRP A 72 4.08 -19.89 6.61
CA TRP A 72 5.09 -20.88 6.92
C TRP A 72 5.65 -21.45 5.64
N ARG A 73 6.93 -21.21 5.37
CA ARG A 73 7.58 -21.64 4.13
C ARG A 73 9.08 -21.81 4.31
N ASN A 74 9.72 -22.39 3.31
CA ASN A 74 11.17 -22.36 3.13
C ASN A 74 11.63 -21.07 2.45
N GLU A 75 12.93 -20.78 2.49
CA GLU A 75 13.52 -19.58 1.89
C GLU A 75 13.38 -19.55 0.35
N SER A 76 13.49 -20.71 -0.30
CA SER A 76 13.34 -20.87 -1.76
C SER A 76 11.89 -20.68 -2.25
N GLU A 77 10.90 -20.88 -1.39
CA GLU A 77 9.47 -20.77 -1.70
C GLU A 77 8.97 -19.31 -1.65
N LYS A 78 9.91 -18.35 -1.65
CA LYS A 78 9.61 -16.92 -1.49
C LYS A 78 8.54 -16.40 -2.46
N TRP A 79 8.53 -16.95 -3.67
CA TRP A 79 7.69 -16.51 -4.79
C TRP A 79 6.67 -17.54 -5.25
N HIS A 80 6.47 -18.60 -4.46
CA HIS A 80 5.46 -19.62 -4.76
C HIS A 80 4.04 -19.04 -4.58
N ASP A 81 3.09 -19.40 -5.44
CA ASP A 81 1.75 -18.79 -5.46
C ASP A 81 0.99 -18.98 -4.13
N GLY A 82 1.17 -20.11 -3.45
CA GLY A 82 0.61 -20.35 -2.11
C GLY A 82 1.28 -19.59 -0.97
N CYS A 83 2.38 -18.89 -1.25
CA CYS A 83 3.14 -18.08 -0.29
C CYS A 83 3.03 -16.56 -0.54
N VAL A 84 2.18 -16.19 -1.50
CA VAL A 84 2.04 -14.84 -2.01
C VAL A 84 0.55 -14.48 -2.05
N GLY A 85 0.14 -13.53 -1.23
CA GLY A 85 -1.22 -13.03 -1.24
C GLY A 85 -1.54 -12.28 -2.53
N CYS A 86 -2.70 -12.57 -3.14
CA CYS A 86 -3.23 -11.82 -4.28
C CYS A 86 -4.34 -10.88 -3.82
N MET A 87 -4.24 -9.59 -4.16
CA MET A 87 -5.29 -8.61 -3.87
C MET A 87 -6.13 -8.33 -5.13
N LYS A 88 -7.46 -8.47 -5.03
CA LYS A 88 -8.42 -7.79 -5.90
C LYS A 88 -9.00 -6.63 -5.08
N LYS A 89 -8.69 -5.38 -5.43
CA LYS A 89 -9.21 -4.19 -4.74
C LYS A 89 -10.45 -3.70 -5.51
N GLN A 90 -11.63 -3.72 -4.88
CA GLN A 90 -12.83 -2.97 -5.31
C GLN A 90 -12.85 -1.61 -4.60
N ARG A 91 -13.39 -0.58 -5.27
CA ARG A 91 -13.26 0.85 -4.96
C ARG A 91 -14.59 1.47 -4.51
N GLU A 92 -14.50 2.52 -3.69
CA GLU A 92 -15.27 3.79 -3.77
C GLU A 92 -14.69 4.78 -2.74
N GLY A 93 -14.47 6.04 -3.13
CA GLY A 93 -14.01 7.10 -2.22
C GLY A 93 -13.55 8.37 -2.94
N GLU A 94 -14.08 9.52 -2.52
CA GLU A 94 -13.75 10.87 -2.99
C GLU A 94 -12.53 11.46 -2.27
N SER A 95 -11.77 12.32 -2.95
CA SER A 95 -10.60 13.00 -2.38
C SER A 95 -10.48 14.46 -2.87
N MET A 96 -10.11 15.37 -1.95
CA MET A 96 -9.83 16.79 -2.21
C MET A 96 -8.36 17.10 -1.90
N ALA A 97 -7.72 17.96 -2.69
CA ALA A 97 -6.44 18.62 -2.36
C ALA A 97 -6.35 19.99 -3.07
N VAL A 98 -5.64 20.95 -2.46
CA VAL A 98 -5.38 22.31 -2.99
C VAL A 98 -3.87 22.60 -2.93
N GLY A 99 -3.28 23.20 -3.97
CA GLY A 99 -1.93 23.80 -3.95
C GLY A 99 -1.30 24.03 -5.33
N GLN A 100 -0.72 25.23 -5.55
CA GLN A 100 -0.10 25.66 -6.82
C GLN A 100 1.24 24.94 -7.12
N HIS A 101 1.42 24.53 -8.38
CA HIS A 101 2.57 23.82 -8.98
C HIS A 101 3.08 22.59 -8.21
N LEU A 102 2.18 21.63 -8.01
CA LEU A 102 2.44 20.33 -7.39
C LEU A 102 1.97 19.20 -8.29
N TRP A 103 2.76 18.12 -8.38
CA TRP A 103 2.35 16.91 -9.07
C TRP A 103 1.55 16.02 -8.12
N LEU A 104 0.25 15.91 -8.35
CA LEU A 104 -0.63 15.03 -7.60
C LEU A 104 -0.53 13.61 -8.16
N MET A 105 -0.35 12.66 -7.25
CA MET A 105 -0.25 11.25 -7.59
C MET A 105 -1.44 10.48 -7.01
N GLU A 106 -2.37 10.10 -7.90
CA GLU A 106 -3.56 9.29 -7.60
C GLU A 106 -3.50 7.93 -8.31
N ASP A 107 -4.28 6.96 -7.82
CA ASP A 107 -4.40 5.68 -8.50
C ASP A 107 -5.27 5.80 -9.78
N GLY A 108 -5.29 4.78 -10.65
CA GLY A 108 -6.09 4.80 -11.88
C GLY A 108 -7.60 4.64 -11.67
N ALA A 109 -8.21 5.19 -10.62
CA ALA A 109 -9.64 5.03 -10.33
C ALA A 109 -10.53 5.78 -11.27
N ALA A 110 -11.62 5.12 -11.69
CA ALA A 110 -12.66 5.75 -12.49
C ALA A 110 -13.14 7.06 -11.83
N ALA A 111 -13.22 7.11 -10.50
CA ALA A 111 -13.53 8.34 -9.74
C ALA A 111 -12.49 9.46 -9.95
N HIS A 112 -11.20 9.14 -9.99
CA HIS A 112 -10.16 10.12 -10.31
C HIS A 112 -10.21 10.56 -11.78
N TRP A 113 -10.71 9.73 -12.69
CA TRP A 113 -10.87 10.09 -14.10
C TRP A 113 -12.21 10.76 -14.44
N ALA A 114 -13.12 10.91 -13.47
CA ALA A 114 -14.41 11.55 -13.69
C ALA A 114 -14.24 13.01 -14.12
N CYS A 115 -15.08 13.47 -15.05
CA CYS A 115 -15.01 14.82 -15.62
C CYS A 115 -15.03 15.92 -14.53
N ASN A 116 -15.88 15.76 -13.51
CA ASN A 116 -15.95 16.71 -12.41
C ASN A 116 -14.63 16.79 -11.62
N THR A 117 -14.00 15.65 -11.36
CA THR A 117 -12.70 15.58 -10.66
C THR A 117 -11.61 16.26 -11.48
N GLN A 118 -11.57 16.03 -12.79
CA GLN A 118 -10.60 16.68 -13.68
C GLN A 118 -10.79 18.20 -13.73
N ARG A 119 -12.05 18.66 -13.85
CA ARG A 119 -12.39 20.10 -13.87
C ARG A 119 -11.96 20.81 -12.60
N VAL A 120 -12.20 20.20 -11.44
CA VAL A 120 -11.76 20.75 -10.14
C VAL A 120 -10.23 20.82 -10.08
N GLN A 121 -9.53 19.77 -10.52
CA GLN A 121 -8.07 19.77 -10.51
C GLN A 121 -7.48 20.87 -11.41
N GLU A 122 -8.06 21.10 -12.58
CA GLU A 122 -7.68 22.20 -13.46
C GLU A 122 -7.93 23.57 -12.83
N GLU A 123 -9.09 23.77 -12.20
CA GLU A 123 -9.44 25.01 -11.48
C GLU A 123 -8.42 25.35 -10.39
N TYR A 124 -7.95 24.34 -9.65
CA TYR A 124 -6.93 24.51 -8.61
C TYR A 124 -5.49 24.48 -9.13
N GLY A 125 -5.28 24.38 -10.45
CA GLY A 125 -3.94 24.35 -11.07
C GLY A 125 -3.12 23.09 -10.71
N ILE A 126 -3.79 21.98 -10.43
CA ILE A 126 -3.17 20.72 -10.03
C ILE A 126 -2.76 19.94 -11.28
N SER A 127 -1.47 19.68 -11.43
CA SER A 127 -0.97 18.88 -12.53
C SER A 127 -1.03 17.40 -12.18
N LYS A 128 -1.79 16.63 -12.97
CA LYS A 128 -1.90 15.18 -12.80
C LYS A 128 -0.71 14.47 -13.37
N PHE A 129 -0.11 13.62 -12.56
CA PHE A 129 1.06 12.86 -12.95
C PHE A 129 0.68 11.47 -13.50
N GLN A 130 1.32 11.05 -14.59
CA GLN A 130 1.07 9.74 -15.20
C GLN A 130 1.68 8.62 -14.35
N TRP A 131 0.83 7.84 -13.69
CA TRP A 131 1.23 6.74 -12.81
C TRP A 131 1.16 5.37 -13.51
N PRO A 132 2.16 4.48 -13.33
CA PRO A 132 2.07 3.14 -13.88
C PRO A 132 0.92 2.34 -13.24
N PRO A 133 0.06 1.69 -14.04
CA PRO A 133 -1.11 0.97 -13.51
C PRO A 133 -0.70 -0.17 -12.58
N CYS A 134 -1.54 -0.45 -11.57
CA CYS A 134 -1.35 -1.53 -10.59
C CYS A 134 -0.01 -1.48 -9.84
N SER A 135 0.45 -0.27 -9.49
CA SER A 135 1.75 -0.04 -8.86
C SER A 135 1.71 0.61 -7.48
N PRO A 136 1.00 0.02 -6.49
CA PRO A 136 0.96 0.59 -5.15
C PRO A 136 2.32 0.49 -4.44
N ASP A 137 3.18 -0.47 -4.80
CA ASP A 137 4.56 -0.59 -4.27
C ASP A 137 5.45 0.63 -4.57
N LEU A 138 5.14 1.35 -5.64
CA LEU A 138 5.84 2.58 -6.00
C LEU A 138 5.26 3.80 -5.25
N ASN A 139 4.09 3.68 -4.61
CA ASN A 139 3.45 4.76 -3.87
C ASN A 139 4.00 4.83 -2.43
N LEU A 140 4.72 5.90 -2.10
CA LEU A 140 5.32 6.08 -0.77
C LEU A 140 4.27 6.11 0.36
N ILE A 141 3.02 6.49 0.09
CA ILE A 141 1.97 6.53 1.12
C ILE A 141 1.63 5.13 1.67
N GLU A 142 1.85 4.06 0.90
CA GLU A 142 1.65 2.68 1.38
C GLU A 142 2.61 2.35 2.53
N ASN A 143 3.81 2.93 2.55
CA ASN A 143 4.73 2.81 3.68
C ASN A 143 4.18 3.53 4.92
N VAL A 144 3.60 4.71 4.74
CA VAL A 144 2.94 5.48 5.82
C VAL A 144 1.78 4.67 6.40
N TRP A 145 0.96 4.04 5.54
CA TRP A 145 -0.13 3.17 5.95
C TRP A 145 0.33 1.95 6.73
N ASN A 146 1.44 1.33 6.34
CA ASN A 146 2.03 0.22 7.09
C ASN A 146 2.51 0.68 8.48
N ILE A 147 3.17 1.82 8.57
CA ILE A 147 3.61 2.40 9.85
C ILE A 147 2.39 2.69 10.74
N LEU A 148 1.35 3.33 10.19
CA LEU A 148 0.13 3.64 10.93
C LEU A 148 -0.55 2.38 11.49
N LYS A 149 -0.69 1.33 10.67
CA LYS A 149 -1.24 0.04 11.11
C LYS A 149 -0.40 -0.58 12.23
N ASP A 150 0.92 -0.57 12.09
CA ASP A 150 1.82 -1.07 13.12
C ASP A 150 1.71 -0.28 14.42
N MET A 151 1.55 1.05 14.36
CA MET A 151 1.33 1.90 15.53
C MET A 151 -0.01 1.59 16.20
N LEU A 152 -1.09 1.41 15.43
CA LEU A 152 -2.41 1.04 15.96
C LEU A 152 -2.40 -0.33 16.64
N ASN A 153 -1.69 -1.31 16.08
CA ASN A 153 -1.56 -2.65 16.67
C ASN A 153 -0.83 -2.67 18.01
N LYS A 154 0.19 -1.83 18.15
CA LYS A 154 1.02 -1.76 19.35
C LYS A 154 0.34 -1.01 20.51
N ARG A 155 -0.81 -0.36 20.27
CA ARG A 155 -1.55 0.35 21.31
C ARG A 155 -2.18 -0.60 22.32
N SER A 156 -2.20 -0.16 23.58
CA SER A 156 -2.91 -0.80 24.68
C SER A 156 -3.67 0.27 25.49
N PRO A 157 -5.01 0.25 25.53
CA PRO A 157 -5.89 -0.67 24.81
C PRO A 157 -5.90 -0.40 23.29
N ARG A 158 -6.24 -1.43 22.51
CA ARG A 158 -6.47 -1.27 21.08
C ARG A 158 -7.77 -0.48 20.84
N PRO A 159 -7.86 0.34 19.77
CA PRO A 159 -9.09 1.03 19.44
C PRO A 159 -10.19 0.03 19.04
N THR A 160 -11.26 -0.02 19.82
CA THR A 160 -12.43 -0.89 19.58
C THR A 160 -13.69 -0.11 19.23
N THR A 161 -13.62 1.22 19.20
CA THR A 161 -14.69 2.10 18.75
C THR A 161 -14.22 3.03 17.64
N LEU A 162 -15.15 3.53 16.83
CA LEU A 162 -14.85 4.56 15.81
C LEU A 162 -14.25 5.82 16.44
N LEU A 163 -14.71 6.20 17.63
CA LEU A 163 -14.22 7.38 18.33
C LEU A 163 -12.76 7.21 18.77
N ASP A 164 -12.42 6.05 19.33
CA ASP A 164 -11.05 5.75 19.73
C ASP A 164 -10.12 5.69 18.54
N MET A 165 -10.60 5.14 17.41
CA MET A 165 -9.86 5.07 16.16
C MET A 165 -9.59 6.47 15.59
N ARG A 166 -10.59 7.36 15.60
CA ARG A 166 -10.41 8.76 15.18
C ARG A 166 -9.39 9.49 16.06
N LYS A 167 -9.50 9.36 17.39
CA LYS A 167 -8.52 9.91 18.34
C LYS A 167 -7.13 9.29 18.17
N ALA A 168 -7.06 8.05 17.70
CA ALA A 168 -5.80 7.35 17.51
C ALA A 168 -5.01 7.89 16.31
N ILE A 169 -5.71 8.23 15.23
CA ILE A 169 -5.13 8.66 13.95
C ILE A 169 -4.82 10.17 13.94
N GLN A 170 -5.60 10.98 14.66
CA GLN A 170 -5.48 12.45 14.65
C GLN A 170 -4.44 13.03 15.65
N LYS A 171 -3.57 12.20 16.23
CA LYS A 171 -2.51 12.63 17.15
C LYS A 171 -1.20 12.86 16.41
#